data_AF-A0A357TDS2-F1
#
_entry.id   AF-A0A357TDS2-F1
#
_cell.length_a   1.000
_cell.length_b   1.000
_cell.length_c   1.000
_cell.angle_alpha   90.00
_cell.angle_beta   90.00
_cell.angle_gamma   90.00
#
_symmetry.space_group_name_H-M   'P 1'
#
loop_
_entity.id
_entity.type
_entity.pdbx_description
1 polymer ?
#
loop_
_entity_poly.entity_id
_entity_poly.type
_entity_poly.pdbx_seq_one_letter_code
_entity_poly.pdbx_strand_id
1 'polypeptide(L)'
;MAIAIAWVIMLLTGVQAEEVGARWGTEQREREYYRVVSVPIPKGQVIEAGAFELIPDNRMAIGTRRGDIYFMSGVDDDKPRPRFDKFAEGLDEIFGLAHRKGEKDTLYATHSAELTRVRDTNGDGLADRFETVSDAWGYRNYHEYAFGSKFDAQGNLYVALGLSASYHSRALFRGWAMKITPDGKSIPIASGLRSPGGIGPNEHDALFYIESQGPWNSSCSLKFLKHGGFMGHPVSFNWYPYAPGLKRPVAPESGTRTVSEKEKVKELVPYAVVFPYIRMGRSITGYVVDKTGGKFGPFENQIFLGDYTQSIIMRATTEQINGVWQGACYPFREGLSTGILNVQFTPKGRLLAGGTNRGWPVRGIKPFALERLDWTGKLPFEIKRIHIAPDGFKILFTKPVDAKTGNDLKSYKVTTFTHNYHRGYGGPEVDQTTPTVQRAQLAADGLSARITLSELKRGHVYEFDLESLRDRSAGTLLHRHAYYTLNEIPEK
;
A
#
# COMPACT_ATOMS: atom_id res chain seq x y z
N MET A 1 0.08 52.11 -45.55
CA MET A 1 -0.45 51.46 -44.34
C MET A 1 -1.17 50.20 -44.78
N ALA A 2 -0.53 49.04 -44.70
CA ALA A 2 -1.14 47.75 -45.02
C ALA A 2 -1.47 47.05 -43.69
N ILE A 3 -2.75 46.74 -43.47
CA ILE A 3 -3.24 46.06 -42.28
C ILE A 3 -3.12 44.56 -42.54
N ALA A 4 -2.23 43.89 -41.79
CA ALA A 4 -2.11 42.44 -41.81
C ALA A 4 -3.19 41.81 -40.91
N ILE A 5 -4.05 41.00 -41.51
CA ILE A 5 -5.04 40.17 -40.80
C ILE A 5 -4.32 38.90 -40.33
N ALA A 6 -4.08 38.79 -39.02
CA ALA A 6 -3.55 37.57 -38.41
C ALA A 6 -4.69 36.58 -38.17
N TRP A 7 -4.63 35.43 -38.85
CA TRP A 7 -5.49 34.28 -38.58
C TRP A 7 -5.04 33.59 -37.30
N VAL A 8 -5.88 33.62 -36.26
CA VAL A 8 -5.68 32.82 -35.05
C VAL A 8 -6.12 31.40 -35.35
N ILE A 9 -5.14 30.51 -35.59
CA ILE A 9 -5.37 29.07 -35.60
C ILE A 9 -5.52 28.63 -34.14
N MET A 10 -6.75 28.35 -33.70
CA MET A 10 -7.01 27.62 -32.46
C MET A 10 -6.51 26.18 -32.64
N LEU A 11 -5.30 25.90 -32.16
CA LEU A 11 -4.83 24.54 -31.93
C LEU A 11 -5.69 23.91 -30.83
N LEU A 12 -6.69 23.12 -31.23
CA LEU A 12 -7.34 22.14 -30.37
C LEU A 12 -6.28 21.15 -29.92
N THR A 13 -5.68 21.39 -28.76
CA THR A 13 -4.90 20.37 -28.06
C THR A 13 -5.90 19.30 -27.63
N GLY A 14 -5.93 18.19 -28.38
CA GLY A 14 -6.71 17.03 -27.99
C GLY A 14 -6.29 16.60 -26.59
N VAL A 15 -7.22 16.60 -25.64
CA VAL A 15 -7.01 16.02 -24.32
C VAL A 15 -6.78 14.54 -24.54
N GLN A 16 -5.52 14.12 -24.62
CA GLN A 16 -5.20 12.69 -24.63
C GLN A 16 -5.58 12.14 -23.26
N ALA A 17 -6.52 11.21 -23.24
CA ALA A 17 -6.86 10.48 -22.02
C ALA A 17 -5.60 9.77 -21.52
N GLU A 18 -5.22 10.03 -20.28
CA GLU A 18 -4.01 9.45 -19.71
C GLU A 18 -4.20 7.94 -19.52
N GLU A 19 -3.28 7.13 -20.06
CA GLU A 19 -3.35 5.67 -19.96
C GLU A 19 -3.21 5.24 -18.49
N VAL A 20 -4.25 4.60 -17.94
CA VAL A 20 -4.27 4.09 -16.54
C VAL A 20 -3.78 2.64 -16.45
N GLY A 21 -3.21 2.10 -17.53
CA GLY A 21 -2.69 0.75 -17.61
C GLY A 21 -3.71 -0.33 -17.94
N ALA A 22 -3.21 -1.44 -18.46
CA ALA A 22 -4.01 -2.64 -18.75
C ALA A 22 -4.61 -3.26 -17.48
N ARG A 23 -5.68 -4.03 -17.66
CA ARG A 23 -6.25 -4.91 -16.64
C ARG A 23 -5.48 -6.23 -16.60
N TRP A 24 -5.48 -6.91 -15.46
CA TRP A 24 -4.96 -8.28 -15.36
C TRP A 24 -5.83 -9.27 -16.14
N GLY A 25 -7.11 -8.94 -16.36
CA GLY A 25 -8.04 -9.78 -17.12
C GLY A 25 -8.63 -10.92 -16.28
N THR A 26 -8.52 -10.82 -14.95
CA THR A 26 -8.95 -11.85 -13.99
C THR A 26 -10.27 -11.50 -13.32
N GLU A 27 -10.79 -10.27 -13.49
CA GLU A 27 -11.99 -9.75 -12.82
C GLU A 27 -13.18 -10.73 -12.81
N GLN A 28 -13.51 -11.34 -13.95
CA GLN A 28 -14.67 -12.26 -14.02
C GLN A 28 -14.45 -13.54 -13.22
N ARG A 29 -13.24 -14.09 -13.23
CA ARG A 29 -12.87 -15.31 -12.49
C ARG A 29 -12.75 -15.04 -10.99
N GLU A 30 -12.24 -13.87 -10.61
CA GLU A 30 -12.11 -13.45 -9.22
C GLU A 30 -13.46 -13.43 -8.48
N ARG A 31 -14.55 -13.05 -9.17
CA ARG A 31 -15.91 -12.96 -8.59
C ARG A 31 -16.41 -14.28 -8.01
N GLU A 32 -15.91 -15.42 -8.49
CA GLU A 32 -16.25 -16.73 -7.92
C GLU A 32 -15.78 -16.87 -6.46
N TYR A 33 -14.66 -16.22 -6.12
CA TYR A 33 -13.98 -16.35 -4.84
C TYR A 33 -14.17 -15.13 -3.95
N TYR A 34 -14.17 -13.92 -4.53
CA TYR A 34 -14.29 -12.65 -3.83
C TYR A 34 -15.27 -11.72 -4.55
N ARG A 35 -16.49 -11.64 -4.02
CA ARG A 35 -17.53 -10.78 -4.59
C ARG A 35 -17.30 -9.34 -4.15
N VAL A 36 -17.41 -8.40 -5.09
CA VAL A 36 -17.50 -6.97 -4.77
C VAL A 36 -18.96 -6.67 -4.44
N VAL A 37 -19.20 -6.25 -3.21
CA VAL A 37 -20.52 -5.84 -2.72
C VAL A 37 -20.50 -4.33 -2.50
N SER A 38 -21.34 -3.60 -3.23
CA SER A 38 -21.52 -2.17 -2.98
C SER A 38 -22.16 -1.95 -1.61
N VAL A 39 -21.61 -1.02 -0.84
CA VAL A 39 -22.14 -0.56 0.44
C VAL A 39 -22.87 0.76 0.19
N PRO A 40 -24.21 0.81 0.26
CA PRO A 40 -24.97 2.01 -0.04
C PRO A 40 -24.59 3.18 0.87
N ILE A 41 -24.44 4.37 0.28
CA ILE A 41 -24.20 5.62 0.99
C ILE A 41 -25.52 6.42 1.01
N PRO A 42 -25.91 7.04 2.13
CA PRO A 42 -27.12 7.87 2.20
C PRO A 42 -27.12 9.01 1.18
N LYS A 43 -28.29 9.32 0.63
CA LYS A 43 -28.46 10.40 -0.35
C LYS A 43 -28.00 11.74 0.26
N GLY A 44 -27.22 12.50 -0.49
CA GLY A 44 -26.70 13.81 -0.08
C GLY A 44 -25.40 13.76 0.72
N GLN A 45 -24.94 12.58 1.14
CA GLN A 45 -23.62 12.43 1.78
C GLN A 45 -22.54 12.15 0.73
N VAL A 46 -21.36 12.77 0.92
CA VAL A 46 -20.18 12.55 0.09
C VAL A 46 -19.12 11.85 0.93
N ILE A 47 -19.06 10.53 0.85
CA ILE A 47 -18.14 9.71 1.62
C ILE A 47 -16.89 9.39 0.79
N GLU A 48 -15.98 10.37 0.71
CA GLU A 48 -14.62 10.18 0.20
C GLU A 48 -13.77 9.53 1.30
N ALA A 49 -13.94 8.23 1.54
CA ALA A 49 -13.32 7.54 2.68
C ALA A 49 -11.79 7.50 2.57
N GLY A 50 -11.09 8.26 3.43
CA GLY A 50 -9.62 8.32 3.51
C GLY A 50 -9.05 7.47 4.65
N ALA A 51 -9.87 7.14 5.66
CA ALA A 51 -9.50 6.29 6.78
C ALA A 51 -10.69 5.47 7.28
N PHE A 52 -10.39 4.30 7.84
CA PHE A 52 -11.36 3.46 8.54
C PHE A 52 -10.82 3.08 9.91
N GLU A 53 -11.68 2.87 10.89
CA GLU A 53 -11.32 2.23 12.15
C GLU A 53 -12.44 1.33 12.66
N LEU A 54 -12.11 0.14 13.16
CA LEU A 54 -13.08 -0.69 13.87
C LEU A 54 -13.16 -0.22 15.33
N ILE A 55 -14.34 0.19 15.78
CA ILE A 55 -14.55 0.62 17.17
C ILE A 55 -15.14 -0.51 18.03
N PRO A 56 -15.02 -0.45 19.38
CA PRO A 56 -15.31 -1.59 20.26
C PRO A 56 -16.72 -2.18 20.20
N ASP A 57 -17.70 -1.43 19.72
CA ASP A 57 -19.10 -1.88 19.56
C ASP A 57 -19.41 -2.49 18.19
N ASN A 58 -18.37 -2.84 17.42
CA ASN A 58 -18.43 -3.41 16.07
C ASN A 58 -18.95 -2.48 14.97
N ARG A 59 -19.08 -1.17 15.24
CA ARG A 59 -19.25 -0.19 14.16
C ARG A 59 -17.92 0.11 13.48
N MET A 60 -18.01 0.55 12.22
CA MET A 60 -16.87 1.08 11.49
C MET A 60 -16.88 2.61 11.58
N ALA A 61 -15.85 3.22 12.11
CA ALA A 61 -15.59 4.64 11.93
C ALA A 61 -15.01 4.89 10.53
N ILE A 62 -15.45 5.97 9.89
CA ILE A 62 -15.01 6.40 8.56
C ILE A 62 -14.55 7.85 8.66
N GLY A 63 -13.27 8.08 8.40
CA GLY A 63 -12.69 9.41 8.24
C GLY A 63 -12.71 9.78 6.77
N THR A 64 -13.27 10.93 6.45
CA THR A 64 -13.40 11.37 5.07
C THR A 64 -12.33 12.38 4.70
N ARG A 65 -12.02 12.45 3.41
CA ARG A 65 -11.17 13.51 2.83
C ARG A 65 -11.80 14.91 3.00
N ARG A 66 -13.08 15.01 3.35
CA ARG A 66 -13.77 16.27 3.62
C ARG A 66 -13.70 16.73 5.09
N GLY A 67 -13.05 15.95 5.96
CA GLY A 67 -12.91 16.32 7.37
C GLY A 67 -14.03 15.84 8.29
N ASP A 68 -14.94 15.01 7.78
CA ASP A 68 -16.01 14.41 8.56
C ASP A 68 -15.61 13.03 9.08
N ILE A 69 -16.10 12.68 10.28
CA ILE A 69 -16.07 11.32 10.84
C ILE A 69 -17.50 10.80 10.96
N TYR A 70 -17.75 9.61 10.42
CA TYR A 70 -19.02 8.90 10.54
C TYR A 70 -18.82 7.56 11.25
N PHE A 71 -19.79 7.13 12.06
CA PHE A 71 -19.94 5.75 12.47
C PHE A 71 -20.92 5.03 11.55
N MET A 72 -20.52 3.87 11.06
CA MET A 72 -21.29 3.02 10.16
C MET A 72 -21.59 1.67 10.82
N SER A 73 -22.87 1.33 10.91
CA SER A 73 -23.36 0.01 11.34
C SER A 73 -24.03 -0.73 10.18
N GLY A 74 -24.29 -2.03 10.33
CA GLY A 74 -24.97 -2.83 9.30
C GLY A 74 -24.12 -3.09 8.04
N VAL A 75 -22.83 -2.73 8.06
CA VAL A 75 -21.95 -3.00 6.92
C VAL A 75 -21.92 -4.49 6.64
N ASP A 76 -21.85 -5.33 7.68
CA ASP A 76 -21.71 -6.80 7.67
C ASP A 76 -22.96 -7.63 7.37
N ASP A 77 -24.00 -6.99 6.86
CA ASP A 77 -25.16 -7.69 6.32
C ASP A 77 -24.85 -8.26 4.92
N ASP A 78 -25.56 -9.31 4.52
CA ASP A 78 -25.40 -9.92 3.19
C ASP A 78 -25.88 -8.99 2.08
N LYS A 79 -26.87 -8.15 2.39
CA LYS A 79 -27.34 -7.03 1.57
C LYS A 79 -27.24 -5.77 2.42
N PRO A 80 -26.09 -5.08 2.42
CA PRO A 80 -25.83 -3.98 3.35
C PRO A 80 -26.85 -2.86 3.15
N ARG A 81 -27.49 -2.45 4.26
CA ARG A 81 -28.29 -1.23 4.39
C ARG A 81 -27.77 -0.42 5.57
N PRO A 82 -26.53 0.08 5.45
CA PRO A 82 -25.84 0.67 6.58
C PRO A 82 -26.53 1.94 7.08
N ARG A 83 -26.50 2.13 8.40
CA ARG A 83 -26.81 3.42 9.03
C ARG A 83 -25.51 4.18 9.21
N PHE A 84 -25.53 5.47 8.86
CA PHE A 84 -24.42 6.39 9.07
C PHE A 84 -24.85 7.43 10.10
N ASP A 85 -24.09 7.50 11.18
CA ASP A 85 -24.22 8.51 12.21
C ASP A 85 -23.01 9.43 12.10
N LYS A 86 -23.22 10.71 11.81
CA LYS A 86 -22.12 11.68 11.80
C LYS A 86 -21.66 11.87 13.25
N PHE A 87 -20.38 11.66 13.50
CA PHE A 87 -19.77 11.82 14.83
C PHE A 87 -19.05 13.16 14.95
N ALA A 88 -18.32 13.58 13.92
CA ALA A 88 -17.57 14.83 13.91
C ALA A 88 -17.51 15.44 12.50
N GLU A 89 -17.29 16.75 12.42
CA GLU A 89 -17.06 17.49 11.18
C GLU A 89 -16.07 18.64 11.41
N GLY A 90 -15.53 19.22 10.33
CA GLY A 90 -14.66 20.39 10.38
C GLY A 90 -13.16 20.11 10.55
N LEU A 91 -12.72 18.85 10.43
CA LEU A 91 -11.29 18.51 10.31
C LEU A 91 -10.80 18.77 8.87
N ASP A 92 -9.51 18.56 8.60
CA ASP A 92 -8.96 18.53 7.24
C ASP A 92 -8.68 17.09 6.80
N GLU A 93 -8.57 16.83 5.49
CA GLU A 93 -8.31 15.53 4.84
C GLU A 93 -7.83 14.39 5.78
N ILE A 94 -8.75 13.55 6.26
CA ILE A 94 -8.44 12.50 7.26
C ILE A 94 -7.87 11.25 6.57
N PHE A 95 -6.60 10.94 6.85
CA PHE A 95 -5.88 9.79 6.32
C PHE A 95 -5.33 8.84 7.40
N GLY A 96 -5.74 9.04 8.64
CA GLY A 96 -5.57 8.08 9.73
C GLY A 96 -6.70 8.20 10.73
N LEU A 97 -7.23 7.06 11.17
CA LEU A 97 -8.11 6.96 12.33
C LEU A 97 -7.61 5.83 13.22
N ALA A 98 -7.56 6.08 14.53
CA ALA A 98 -7.21 5.06 15.51
C ALA A 98 -8.09 5.18 16.74
N HIS A 99 -8.53 4.04 17.27
CA HIS A 99 -9.16 3.91 18.56
C HIS A 99 -8.10 3.41 19.55
N ARG A 100 -8.02 4.04 20.73
CA ARG A 100 -7.15 3.55 21.81
C ARG A 100 -7.96 2.65 22.74
N LYS A 101 -7.51 1.41 22.93
CA LYS A 101 -8.14 0.44 23.82
C LYS A 101 -8.38 1.04 25.22
N GLY A 102 -9.61 0.95 25.70
CA GLY A 102 -10.02 1.47 27.01
C GLY A 102 -10.56 2.91 26.98
N GLU A 103 -10.34 3.67 25.91
CA GLU A 103 -10.98 4.99 25.75
C GLU A 103 -12.37 4.80 25.11
N LYS A 104 -13.42 5.30 25.76
CA LYS A 104 -14.78 5.24 25.22
C LYS A 104 -15.04 6.49 24.36
N ASP A 105 -15.81 6.33 23.28
CA ASP A 105 -16.32 7.44 22.45
C ASP A 105 -15.23 8.44 22.03
N THR A 106 -14.03 7.91 21.77
CA THR A 106 -12.81 8.68 21.49
C THR A 106 -12.11 8.10 20.27
N LEU A 107 -11.74 8.96 19.32
CA LEU A 107 -10.93 8.64 18.17
C LEU A 107 -9.74 9.58 18.06
N TYR A 108 -8.67 9.09 17.46
CA TYR A 108 -7.51 9.89 17.07
C TYR A 108 -7.50 10.01 15.56
N ALA A 109 -7.64 11.23 15.05
CA ALA A 109 -7.66 11.54 13.64
C ALA A 109 -6.32 12.14 13.22
N THR A 110 -5.63 11.47 12.30
CA THR A 110 -4.46 12.04 11.61
C THR A 110 -4.94 12.72 10.34
N HIS A 111 -4.65 14.01 10.23
CA HIS A 111 -4.89 14.82 9.05
C HIS A 111 -3.66 15.69 8.77
N SER A 112 -3.71 16.44 7.67
CA SER A 112 -2.56 17.15 7.12
C SER A 112 -1.79 17.98 8.15
N ALA A 113 -2.48 18.66 9.07
CA ALA A 113 -1.84 19.59 10.01
C ALA A 113 -1.45 18.98 11.36
N GLU A 114 -2.18 17.98 11.87
CA GLU A 114 -1.98 17.46 13.23
C GLU A 114 -2.59 16.05 13.44
N LEU A 115 -2.28 15.49 14.61
CA LEU A 115 -3.02 14.40 15.23
C LEU A 115 -4.01 14.99 16.24
N THR A 116 -5.30 14.88 15.99
CA THR A 116 -6.37 15.38 16.87
C THR A 116 -7.03 14.23 17.62
N ARG A 117 -7.21 14.36 18.94
CA ARG A 117 -8.10 13.52 19.73
C ARG A 117 -9.51 14.11 19.69
N VAL A 118 -10.47 13.33 19.22
CA VAL A 118 -11.88 13.71 18.99
C VAL A 118 -12.77 12.88 19.90
N ARG A 119 -13.58 13.53 20.74
CA ARG A 119 -14.33 12.87 21.82
C ARG A 119 -15.74 13.41 21.97
N ASP A 120 -16.65 12.50 22.29
CA ASP A 120 -17.94 12.82 22.90
C ASP A 120 -17.78 12.75 24.42
N THR A 121 -18.02 13.86 25.13
CA THR A 121 -17.87 13.95 26.58
C THR A 121 -19.21 13.95 27.33
N ASN A 122 -20.33 14.06 26.62
CA ASN A 122 -21.68 14.13 27.19
C ASN A 122 -22.55 12.89 26.86
N GLY A 123 -22.11 12.04 25.94
CA GLY A 123 -22.74 10.78 25.52
C GLY A 123 -23.90 10.94 24.53
N ASP A 124 -24.04 12.07 23.84
CA ASP A 124 -25.10 12.31 22.86
C ASP A 124 -24.83 11.73 21.47
N GLY A 125 -23.65 11.16 21.26
CA GLY A 125 -23.21 10.56 20.00
C GLY A 125 -22.53 11.52 19.04
N LEU A 126 -22.31 12.78 19.43
CA LEU A 126 -21.56 13.80 18.69
C LEU A 126 -20.30 14.17 19.46
N ALA A 127 -19.21 14.38 18.72
CA ALA A 127 -17.98 14.88 19.32
C ALA A 127 -18.13 16.35 19.73
N ASP A 128 -17.88 16.64 21.00
CA ASP A 128 -17.91 17.99 21.58
C ASP A 128 -16.51 18.50 21.98
N ARG A 129 -15.49 17.63 21.93
CA ARG A 129 -14.13 17.95 22.35
C ARG A 129 -13.10 17.52 21.29
N PHE A 130 -12.30 18.49 20.86
CA PHE A 130 -11.22 18.33 19.89
C PHE A 130 -9.92 18.84 20.52
N GLU A 131 -8.92 17.98 20.61
CA GLU A 131 -7.67 18.28 21.31
C GLU A 131 -6.48 17.88 20.44
N THR A 132 -5.63 18.85 20.11
CA THR A 132 -4.36 18.59 19.43
C THR A 132 -3.46 17.74 20.32
N VAL A 133 -3.19 16.50 19.90
CA VAL A 133 -2.22 15.60 20.54
C VAL A 133 -0.81 15.91 20.05
N SER A 134 -0.68 16.23 18.76
CA SER A 134 0.57 16.68 18.16
C SER A 134 0.33 17.47 16.88
N ASP A 135 0.91 18.65 16.80
CA ASP A 135 1.07 19.51 15.62
C ASP A 135 2.56 19.74 15.29
N ALA A 136 3.42 18.80 15.70
CA ALA A 136 4.88 18.93 15.63
C ALA A 136 5.47 18.98 14.20
N TRP A 137 4.64 18.96 13.16
CA TRP A 137 5.03 19.14 11.75
C TRP A 137 4.27 20.31 11.13
N GLY A 138 4.84 20.91 10.10
CA GLY A 138 4.22 22.08 9.47
C GLY A 138 3.24 21.70 8.35
N TYR A 139 2.25 22.56 8.10
CA TYR A 139 1.36 22.48 6.92
C TYR A 139 1.21 23.86 6.29
N ARG A 140 1.56 24.00 5.01
CA ARG A 140 1.59 25.28 4.27
C ARG A 140 1.35 25.15 2.76
N ASN A 141 1.35 23.95 2.18
CA ASN A 141 1.26 23.78 0.74
C ASN A 141 0.31 22.64 0.34
N TYR A 142 -0.12 22.67 -0.92
CA TYR A 142 -0.79 21.55 -1.56
C TYR A 142 0.04 20.25 -1.49
N HIS A 143 -0.65 19.11 -1.36
CA HIS A 143 -0.10 17.76 -1.38
C HIS A 143 0.79 17.38 -0.18
N GLU A 144 0.60 18.07 0.95
CA GLU A 144 1.27 17.80 2.22
C GLU A 144 0.44 16.85 3.10
N TYR A 145 0.20 15.64 2.59
CA TYR A 145 -0.59 14.63 3.31
C TYR A 145 0.14 14.05 4.53
N ALA A 146 -0.64 13.62 5.52
CA ALA A 146 -0.16 12.91 6.70
C ALA A 146 -0.97 11.62 6.89
N PHE A 147 -0.31 10.47 6.80
CA PHE A 147 -0.94 9.16 6.96
C PHE A 147 -0.63 8.61 8.35
N GLY A 148 -1.67 8.29 9.12
CA GLY A 148 -1.54 7.79 10.50
C GLY A 148 -1.71 6.29 10.61
N SER A 149 -0.91 5.65 11.47
CA SER A 149 -1.05 4.23 11.81
C SER A 149 -2.12 4.01 12.88
N LYS A 150 -2.45 2.74 13.12
CA LYS A 150 -3.07 2.31 14.39
C LYS A 150 -2.08 2.43 15.54
N PHE A 151 -2.56 2.37 16.77
CA PHE A 151 -1.70 2.27 17.94
C PHE A 151 -0.94 0.95 17.96
N ASP A 152 0.36 0.99 18.27
CA ASP A 152 1.13 -0.20 18.57
C ASP A 152 0.84 -0.73 20.00
N ALA A 153 1.41 -1.88 20.34
CA ALA A 153 1.21 -2.49 21.65
C ALA A 153 1.76 -1.65 22.83
N GLN A 154 2.63 -0.67 22.56
CA GLN A 154 3.13 0.29 23.54
C GLN A 154 2.33 1.59 23.56
N GLY A 155 1.24 1.68 22.78
CA GLY A 155 0.38 2.85 22.68
C GLY A 155 0.94 3.99 21.84
N ASN A 156 1.97 3.76 21.02
CA ASN A 156 2.48 4.76 20.10
C ASN A 156 1.68 4.76 18.80
N LEU A 157 1.56 5.93 18.17
CA LEU A 157 1.03 6.12 16.83
C LEU A 157 2.13 6.67 15.93
N TYR A 158 2.18 6.23 14.68
CA TYR A 158 3.17 6.66 13.71
C TYR A 158 2.51 7.45 12.58
N VAL A 159 3.19 8.48 12.09
CA VAL A 159 2.71 9.33 10.99
C VAL A 159 3.76 9.40 9.90
N ALA A 160 3.37 9.07 8.66
CA ALA A 160 4.18 9.26 7.46
C ALA A 160 3.78 10.57 6.76
N LEU A 161 4.73 11.51 6.64
CA LEU A 161 4.49 12.85 6.11
C LEU A 161 4.98 12.96 4.66
N GLY A 162 4.07 13.28 3.75
CA GLY A 162 4.38 13.54 2.35
C GLY A 162 5.15 14.85 2.13
N LEU A 163 5.76 14.98 0.95
CA LEU A 163 6.41 16.21 0.49
C LEU A 163 5.42 17.24 -0.05
N SER A 164 5.76 18.51 0.13
CA SER A 164 5.08 19.65 -0.49
C SER A 164 5.09 19.51 -2.01
N ALA A 165 3.90 19.52 -2.61
CA ALA A 165 3.69 19.33 -4.05
C ALA A 165 4.40 18.08 -4.61
N SER A 166 4.67 17.04 -3.82
CA SER A 166 5.43 15.82 -4.20
C SER A 166 6.94 16.00 -4.50
N TYR A 167 7.50 17.21 -4.37
CA TYR A 167 8.89 17.49 -4.78
C TYR A 167 9.73 18.22 -3.73
N HIS A 168 9.08 18.96 -2.84
CA HIS A 168 9.76 19.89 -1.94
C HIS A 168 9.48 19.59 -0.47
N SER A 169 10.39 20.00 0.39
CA SER A 169 10.26 19.88 1.85
C SER A 169 10.12 21.27 2.45
N ARG A 170 8.97 21.93 2.23
CA ARG A 170 8.78 23.36 2.57
C ARG A 170 8.35 23.58 4.02
N ALA A 171 7.43 22.75 4.51
CA ALA A 171 6.97 22.80 5.90
C ALA A 171 7.74 21.80 6.77
N LEU A 172 7.84 22.10 8.07
CA LEU A 172 8.64 21.33 9.03
C LEU A 172 8.31 19.82 8.94
N PHE A 173 9.34 18.99 8.84
CA PHE A 173 9.28 17.52 8.73
C PHE A 173 8.51 16.95 7.55
N ARG A 174 8.17 17.73 6.51
CA ARG A 174 7.66 17.13 5.26
C ARG A 174 8.70 16.20 4.63
N GLY A 175 8.28 15.00 4.25
CA GLY A 175 9.18 13.92 3.85
C GLY A 175 9.90 13.21 5.00
N TRP A 176 9.29 13.17 6.19
CA TRP A 176 9.74 12.41 7.36
C TRP A 176 8.64 11.50 7.89
N ALA A 177 9.03 10.53 8.70
CA ALA A 177 8.15 9.79 9.57
C ALA A 177 8.31 10.23 11.03
N MET A 178 7.20 10.28 11.75
CA MET A 178 7.11 10.67 13.15
C MET A 178 6.56 9.51 13.98
N LYS A 179 7.03 9.38 15.22
CA LYS A 179 6.45 8.57 16.28
C LYS A 179 5.82 9.50 17.31
N ILE A 180 4.56 9.28 17.65
CA ILE A 180 3.82 9.97 18.70
C ILE A 180 3.61 8.97 19.82
N THR A 181 4.18 9.29 20.98
CA THR A 181 4.12 8.46 22.19
C THR A 181 2.75 8.59 22.90
N PRO A 182 2.40 7.70 23.85
CA PRO A 182 1.12 7.78 24.56
C PRO A 182 0.84 9.12 25.25
N ASP A 183 1.90 9.79 25.72
CA ASP A 183 1.92 11.11 26.37
C ASP A 183 1.94 12.29 25.39
N GLY A 184 1.91 12.02 24.07
CA GLY A 184 1.83 13.04 23.03
C GLY A 184 3.17 13.59 22.57
N LYS A 185 4.31 13.10 23.08
CA LYS A 185 5.63 13.50 22.58
C LYS A 185 5.85 12.99 21.16
N SER A 186 6.21 13.90 20.27
CA SER A 186 6.52 13.65 18.86
C SER A 186 8.02 13.53 18.62
N ILE A 187 8.41 12.42 17.98
CA ILE A 187 9.80 12.03 17.76
C ILE A 187 9.99 11.77 16.26
N PRO A 188 10.84 12.52 15.54
CA PRO A 188 11.20 12.18 14.17
C PRO A 188 12.00 10.87 14.17
N ILE A 189 11.64 9.93 13.29
CA ILE A 189 12.24 8.59 13.29
C ILE A 189 12.93 8.21 11.97
N ALA A 190 12.50 8.75 10.83
CA ALA A 190 13.13 8.48 9.54
C ALA A 190 12.91 9.64 8.57
N SER A 191 13.87 9.89 7.68
CA SER A 191 13.78 10.93 6.66
C SER A 191 13.69 10.33 5.25
N GLY A 192 13.36 11.17 4.27
CA GLY A 192 13.43 10.86 2.85
C GLY A 192 12.21 10.16 2.26
N LEU A 193 11.06 10.33 2.90
CA LEU A 193 9.76 9.99 2.32
C LEU A 193 9.41 11.03 1.25
N ARG A 194 8.66 10.62 0.23
CA ARG A 194 8.17 11.45 -0.87
C ARG A 194 6.66 11.57 -0.84
N SER A 195 5.95 10.47 -1.09
CA SER A 195 4.50 10.45 -1.24
C SER A 195 3.91 9.16 -0.67
N PRO A 196 3.83 9.06 0.67
CA PRO A 196 3.20 7.93 1.34
C PRO A 196 1.74 7.78 0.90
N GLY A 197 1.22 6.55 0.95
CA GLY A 197 -0.20 6.23 0.68
C GLY A 197 -0.87 5.40 1.78
N GLY A 198 -0.15 5.11 2.87
CA GLY A 198 -0.58 4.26 3.97
C GLY A 198 0.59 3.80 4.82
N ILE A 199 0.32 3.48 6.08
CA ILE A 199 1.32 3.07 7.08
C ILE A 199 0.71 2.01 8.01
N GLY A 200 1.48 0.98 8.35
CA GLY A 200 1.02 -0.07 9.25
C GLY A 200 2.06 -1.16 9.47
N PRO A 201 1.79 -2.09 10.41
CA PRO A 201 2.68 -3.20 10.71
C PRO A 201 2.60 -4.30 9.64
N ASN A 202 3.63 -5.13 9.51
CA ASN A 202 3.51 -6.44 8.86
C ASN A 202 3.04 -7.52 9.85
N GLU A 203 3.14 -8.79 9.46
CA GLU A 203 2.77 -9.91 10.33
C GLU A 203 3.63 -10.07 11.60
N HIS A 204 4.80 -9.44 11.64
CA HIS A 204 5.78 -9.47 12.73
C HIS A 204 5.81 -8.16 13.52
N ASP A 205 4.79 -7.30 13.38
CA ASP A 205 4.68 -5.98 14.00
C ASP A 205 5.79 -4.98 13.60
N ALA A 206 6.60 -5.31 12.59
CA ALA A 206 7.55 -4.38 12.01
C ALA A 206 6.78 -3.32 11.20
N LEU A 207 7.09 -2.04 11.41
CA LEU A 207 6.39 -0.92 10.80
C LEU A 207 6.82 -0.71 9.34
N PHE A 208 5.85 -0.61 8.43
CA PHE A 208 6.07 -0.29 7.03
C PHE A 208 5.19 0.87 6.60
N TYR A 209 5.55 1.47 5.47
CA TYR A 209 4.67 2.37 4.74
C TYR A 209 4.73 2.04 3.24
N ILE A 210 3.67 2.41 2.54
CA ILE A 210 3.61 2.35 1.08
C ILE A 210 3.85 3.72 0.47
N GLU A 211 4.46 3.74 -0.70
CA GLU A 211 4.88 4.95 -1.38
C GLU A 211 4.62 4.88 -2.88
N SER A 212 4.04 5.95 -3.44
CA SER A 212 3.88 6.11 -4.89
C SER A 212 5.20 6.49 -5.57
N GLN A 213 5.33 6.09 -6.84
CA GLN A 213 6.45 6.44 -7.71
C GLN A 213 6.64 7.95 -7.90
N GLY A 214 7.87 8.38 -8.12
CA GLY A 214 8.29 9.74 -8.41
C GLY A 214 9.80 9.90 -8.28
N PRO A 215 10.32 11.11 -8.01
CA PRO A 215 11.73 11.31 -7.72
C PRO A 215 12.23 10.37 -6.63
N TRP A 216 13.38 9.75 -6.90
CA TRP A 216 14.05 8.77 -6.04
C TRP A 216 13.23 7.51 -5.75
N ASN A 217 12.12 7.31 -6.46
CA ASN A 217 11.18 6.20 -6.33
C ASN A 217 10.68 5.82 -7.73
N SER A 218 11.48 5.11 -8.52
CA SER A 218 11.09 4.83 -9.92
C SER A 218 9.80 4.02 -10.08
N SER A 219 9.40 3.31 -9.03
CA SER A 219 8.19 2.50 -8.97
C SER A 219 7.56 2.62 -7.58
N CYS A 220 6.29 2.23 -7.45
CA CYS A 220 5.62 2.13 -6.17
C CYS A 220 6.32 1.10 -5.28
N SER A 221 6.33 1.32 -3.96
CA SER A 221 7.05 0.42 -3.04
C SER A 221 6.44 0.32 -1.66
N LEU A 222 6.67 -0.82 -1.02
CA LEU A 222 6.52 -1.05 0.42
C LEU A 222 7.91 -0.96 1.05
N LYS A 223 8.06 -0.13 2.08
CA LYS A 223 9.36 0.10 2.73
C LYS A 223 9.28 -0.07 4.23
N PHE A 224 10.29 -0.73 4.78
CA PHE A 224 10.44 -0.87 6.23
C PHE A 224 10.84 0.49 6.83
N LEU A 225 10.06 0.94 7.81
CA LEU A 225 10.27 2.21 8.47
C LEU A 225 11.25 2.01 9.64
N LYS A 226 12.54 1.96 9.30
CA LYS A 226 13.62 1.80 10.29
C LYS A 226 13.90 3.12 11.00
N HIS A 227 13.96 3.11 12.33
CA HIS A 227 14.45 4.25 13.11
C HIS A 227 15.89 4.64 12.70
N GLY A 228 16.11 5.93 12.44
CA GLY A 228 17.35 6.46 11.88
C GLY A 228 17.59 6.11 10.40
N GLY A 229 16.60 5.53 9.73
CA GLY A 229 16.69 5.17 8.32
C GLY A 229 16.44 6.35 7.38
N PHE A 230 16.96 6.21 6.16
CA PHE A 230 16.73 7.10 5.03
C PHE A 230 15.92 6.36 3.96
N MET A 231 14.74 6.86 3.63
CA MET A 231 13.80 6.20 2.71
C MET A 231 14.03 6.54 1.23
N GLY A 232 15.05 7.35 0.92
CA GLY A 232 15.57 7.53 -0.44
C GLY A 232 15.48 8.95 -1.00
N HIS A 233 14.63 9.85 -0.51
CA HIS A 233 14.53 11.20 -1.07
C HIS A 233 15.32 12.26 -0.27
N PRO A 234 16.43 12.83 -0.75
CA PRO A 234 17.31 13.68 0.07
C PRO A 234 16.75 15.08 0.38
N VAL A 235 15.69 15.52 -0.30
CA VAL A 235 15.17 16.90 -0.16
C VAL A 235 14.75 17.27 1.26
N SER A 236 14.37 16.30 2.10
CA SER A 236 13.95 16.56 3.47
C SER A 236 15.11 16.66 4.46
N PHE A 237 16.36 16.63 3.98
CA PHE A 237 17.55 16.80 4.81
C PHE A 237 17.64 18.17 5.50
N ASN A 238 16.87 19.16 5.05
CA ASN A 238 16.78 20.48 5.67
C ASN A 238 16.23 20.43 7.11
N TRP A 239 15.57 19.36 7.54
CA TRP A 239 14.99 19.24 8.89
C TRP A 239 15.83 18.50 9.92
N TYR A 240 17.02 17.99 9.56
CA TYR A 240 17.93 17.36 10.54
C TYR A 240 18.29 18.25 11.74
N PRO A 241 18.42 19.60 11.63
CA PRO A 241 18.62 20.46 12.80
C PRO A 241 17.53 20.35 13.89
N TYR A 242 16.34 19.84 13.52
CA TYR A 242 15.20 19.65 14.43
C TYR A 242 15.02 18.19 14.87
N ALA A 243 15.89 17.28 14.43
CA ALA A 243 15.82 15.85 14.71
C ALA A 243 17.01 15.40 15.59
N PRO A 244 17.04 15.78 16.89
CA PRO A 244 18.15 15.44 17.77
C PRO A 244 18.30 13.93 17.89
N GLY A 245 19.55 13.46 17.86
CA GLY A 245 19.88 12.03 17.95
C GLY A 245 19.87 11.28 16.61
N LEU A 246 19.45 11.93 15.51
CA LEU A 246 19.54 11.35 14.17
C LEU A 246 20.71 11.96 13.39
N LYS A 247 21.49 11.09 12.75
CA LYS A 247 22.61 11.50 11.90
C LYS A 247 22.11 11.74 10.48
N ARG A 248 22.40 12.91 9.93
CA ARG A 248 22.14 13.21 8.51
C ARG A 248 22.94 12.25 7.61
N PRO A 249 22.29 11.51 6.69
CA PRO A 249 22.98 10.67 5.73
C PRO A 249 23.81 11.49 4.75
N VAL A 250 24.78 10.84 4.11
CA VAL A 250 25.44 11.39 2.92
C VAL A 250 24.40 11.53 1.79
N ALA A 251 24.50 12.59 1.00
CA ALA A 251 23.59 12.79 -0.12
C ALA A 251 23.77 11.67 -1.16
N PRO A 252 22.68 11.02 -1.61
CA PRO A 252 22.75 9.97 -2.60
C PRO A 252 23.16 10.49 -3.97
N GLU A 253 23.83 9.63 -4.73
CA GLU A 253 24.14 9.85 -6.13
C GLU A 253 22.96 9.43 -7.02
N SER A 254 22.59 10.31 -7.95
CA SER A 254 21.50 10.04 -8.89
C SER A 254 21.99 9.25 -10.09
N GLY A 255 21.26 8.20 -10.46
CA GLY A 255 21.56 7.36 -11.64
C GLY A 255 22.15 5.99 -11.29
N THR A 256 22.21 5.64 -10.00
CA THR A 256 22.77 4.36 -9.52
C THR A 256 21.67 3.30 -9.36
N ARG A 257 21.91 2.26 -8.55
CA ARG A 257 20.89 1.31 -8.07
C ARG A 257 20.78 1.41 -6.56
N THR A 258 19.60 1.16 -5.99
CA THR A 258 19.40 1.21 -4.54
C THR A 258 20.37 0.30 -3.79
N VAL A 259 20.62 -0.91 -4.29
CA VAL A 259 21.56 -1.87 -3.68
C VAL A 259 23.00 -1.34 -3.66
N SER A 260 23.49 -0.75 -4.75
CA SER A 260 24.84 -0.20 -4.83
C SER A 260 24.97 1.10 -4.03
N GLU A 261 23.92 1.93 -4.03
CA GLU A 261 23.93 3.21 -3.34
C GLU A 261 23.89 3.05 -1.82
N LYS A 262 23.24 1.99 -1.33
CA LYS A 262 23.23 1.62 0.09
C LYS A 262 24.64 1.36 0.63
N GLU A 263 25.59 0.96 -0.21
CA GLU A 263 26.98 0.79 0.23
C GLU A 263 27.64 2.12 0.58
N LYS A 264 27.24 3.22 -0.08
CA LYS A 264 27.70 4.58 0.21
C LYS A 264 26.87 5.24 1.30
N VAL A 265 25.55 5.11 1.23
CA VAL A 265 24.58 5.71 2.16
C VAL A 265 24.06 4.62 3.10
N LYS A 266 24.75 4.40 4.22
CA LYS A 266 24.46 3.29 5.15
C LYS A 266 23.07 3.37 5.78
N GLU A 267 22.50 4.56 5.88
CA GLU A 267 21.14 4.80 6.36
C GLU A 267 20.07 4.45 5.31
N LEU A 268 20.42 4.32 4.03
CA LEU A 268 19.46 4.01 2.95
C LEU A 268 18.82 2.64 3.18
N VAL A 269 17.50 2.64 3.37
CA VAL A 269 16.71 1.42 3.51
C VAL A 269 16.23 0.99 2.12
N PRO A 270 16.61 -0.21 1.65
CA PRO A 270 16.14 -0.68 0.35
C PRO A 270 14.64 -1.01 0.39
N TYR A 271 14.02 -1.07 -0.79
CA TYR A 271 12.61 -1.38 -0.90
C TYR A 271 12.37 -2.82 -0.46
N ALA A 272 11.40 -3.03 0.44
CA ALA A 272 11.05 -4.39 0.85
C ALA A 272 10.26 -5.09 -0.26
N VAL A 273 9.31 -4.38 -0.88
CA VAL A 273 8.57 -4.87 -2.05
C VAL A 273 8.45 -3.74 -3.06
N VAL A 274 8.84 -4.00 -4.29
CA VAL A 274 8.57 -3.14 -5.46
C VAL A 274 7.27 -3.60 -6.11
N PHE A 275 6.41 -2.65 -6.43
CA PHE A 275 5.16 -2.87 -7.15
C PHE A 275 5.35 -2.36 -8.58
N PRO A 276 5.73 -3.24 -9.54
CA PRO A 276 6.08 -2.81 -10.88
C PRO A 276 5.02 -1.89 -11.47
N TYR A 277 5.49 -0.74 -11.96
CA TYR A 277 4.65 0.40 -12.30
C TYR A 277 3.62 0.01 -13.37
N ILE A 278 2.36 0.41 -13.20
CA ILE A 278 1.21 0.07 -14.07
C ILE A 278 0.81 -1.42 -14.05
N ARG A 279 1.73 -2.33 -13.75
CA ARG A 279 1.48 -3.78 -13.70
C ARG A 279 0.90 -4.20 -12.35
N MET A 280 1.29 -3.51 -11.29
CA MET A 280 0.91 -3.73 -9.89
C MET A 280 0.54 -2.40 -9.24
N GLY A 281 -0.32 -1.62 -9.87
CA GLY A 281 -0.69 -0.29 -9.38
C GLY A 281 0.14 0.83 -9.98
N ARG A 282 -0.39 2.04 -9.81
CA ARG A 282 0.15 3.30 -10.33
C ARG A 282 0.16 4.40 -9.26
N SER A 283 -0.65 4.27 -8.21
CA SER A 283 -0.65 5.15 -7.05
C SER A 283 -1.20 4.35 -5.87
N ILE A 284 -0.32 3.57 -5.24
CA ILE A 284 -0.71 2.60 -4.22
C ILE A 284 -1.11 3.31 -2.93
N THR A 285 -2.19 2.85 -2.32
CA THR A 285 -2.86 3.47 -1.17
C THR A 285 -3.50 2.42 -0.28
N GLY A 286 -3.89 2.79 0.94
CA GLY A 286 -4.56 1.88 1.85
C GLY A 286 -3.65 0.77 2.37
N TYR A 287 -3.87 0.37 3.61
CA TYR A 287 -2.98 -0.59 4.26
C TYR A 287 -3.74 -1.32 5.35
N VAL A 288 -3.81 -2.64 5.24
CA VAL A 288 -4.30 -3.49 6.34
C VAL A 288 -3.64 -4.85 6.28
N VAL A 289 -3.38 -5.46 7.44
CA VAL A 289 -2.96 -6.86 7.54
C VAL A 289 -4.18 -7.73 7.80
N ASP A 290 -4.29 -8.84 7.09
CA ASP A 290 -5.31 -9.85 7.40
C ASP A 290 -4.99 -10.53 8.72
N LYS A 291 -5.76 -10.16 9.75
CA LYS A 291 -5.76 -10.76 11.09
C LYS A 291 -7.13 -11.39 11.39
N THR A 292 -7.84 -11.81 10.35
CA THR A 292 -9.24 -12.24 10.47
C THR A 292 -9.39 -13.67 10.98
N GLY A 293 -8.30 -14.41 11.16
CA GLY A 293 -8.31 -15.82 11.57
C GLY A 293 -8.86 -16.73 10.48
N GLY A 294 -8.58 -16.42 9.21
CA GLY A 294 -9.05 -17.17 8.04
C GLY A 294 -10.48 -16.87 7.58
N LYS A 295 -11.18 -15.90 8.19
CA LYS A 295 -12.51 -15.46 7.73
C LYS A 295 -12.45 -14.81 6.34
N PHE A 296 -11.29 -14.32 5.93
CA PHE A 296 -11.06 -13.77 4.58
C PHE A 296 -10.32 -14.74 3.63
N GLY A 297 -10.41 -16.03 3.89
CA GLY A 297 -9.81 -17.07 3.06
C GLY A 297 -8.34 -17.34 3.44
N PRO A 298 -7.50 -17.81 2.48
CA PRO A 298 -6.22 -18.44 2.80
C PRO A 298 -5.05 -17.47 3.03
N PHE A 299 -5.32 -16.16 3.12
CA PHE A 299 -4.30 -15.10 3.08
C PHE A 299 -4.05 -14.43 4.44
N GLU A 300 -4.34 -15.14 5.54
CA GLU A 300 -4.00 -14.70 6.89
C GLU A 300 -2.55 -14.21 6.95
N ASN A 301 -2.34 -13.12 7.70
CA ASN A 301 -1.07 -12.43 7.92
C ASN A 301 -0.46 -11.77 6.66
N GLN A 302 -1.19 -11.65 5.56
CA GLN A 302 -0.75 -10.88 4.41
C GLN A 302 -1.21 -9.43 4.47
N ILE A 303 -0.46 -8.55 3.81
CA ILE A 303 -0.80 -7.13 3.68
C ILE A 303 -1.72 -6.98 2.47
N PHE A 304 -2.84 -6.27 2.63
CA PHE A 304 -3.73 -5.85 1.56
C PHE A 304 -3.61 -4.35 1.32
N LEU A 305 -3.49 -3.98 0.04
CA LEU A 305 -3.21 -2.63 -0.42
C LEU A 305 -4.19 -2.30 -1.55
N GLY A 306 -4.70 -1.08 -1.57
CA GLY A 306 -5.43 -0.52 -2.68
C GLY A 306 -4.52 0.16 -3.70
N ASP A 307 -5.12 0.51 -4.84
CA ASP A 307 -4.53 1.46 -5.78
C ASP A 307 -5.57 2.51 -6.18
N TYR A 308 -5.16 3.77 -6.10
CA TYR A 308 -6.01 4.90 -6.42
C TYR A 308 -6.34 4.97 -7.92
N THR A 309 -5.35 4.79 -8.79
CA THR A 309 -5.55 5.03 -10.23
C THR A 309 -6.18 3.83 -10.94
N GLN A 310 -5.81 2.62 -10.58
CA GLN A 310 -6.23 1.39 -11.26
C GLN A 310 -7.48 0.76 -10.65
N SER A 311 -7.95 1.25 -9.49
CA SER A 311 -9.15 0.74 -8.81
C SER A 311 -9.06 -0.77 -8.56
N ILE A 312 -7.93 -1.19 -7.99
CA ILE A 312 -7.59 -2.60 -7.70
C ILE A 312 -7.19 -2.75 -6.24
N ILE A 313 -7.23 -3.99 -5.76
CA ILE A 313 -6.60 -4.43 -4.52
C ILE A 313 -5.51 -5.45 -4.85
N MET A 314 -4.41 -5.36 -4.12
CA MET A 314 -3.24 -6.23 -4.22
C MET A 314 -2.89 -6.81 -2.85
N ARG A 315 -2.10 -7.89 -2.87
CA ARG A 315 -1.48 -8.47 -1.67
C ARG A 315 0.01 -8.23 -1.66
N ALA A 316 0.60 -8.20 -0.47
CA ALA A 316 2.04 -8.28 -0.27
C ALA A 316 2.39 -9.18 0.91
N THR A 317 3.57 -9.80 0.82
CA THR A 317 4.21 -10.56 1.89
C THR A 317 5.63 -10.08 2.09
N THR A 318 6.14 -10.23 3.30
CA THR A 318 7.50 -9.81 3.66
C THR A 318 8.22 -10.93 4.38
N GLU A 319 9.54 -10.96 4.26
CA GLU A 319 10.44 -11.77 5.08
C GLU A 319 11.72 -10.98 5.38
N GLN A 320 12.41 -11.35 6.46
CA GLN A 320 13.65 -10.71 6.87
C GLN A 320 14.81 -11.67 6.67
N ILE A 321 15.79 -11.25 5.87
CA ILE A 321 16.99 -12.03 5.53
C ILE A 321 18.20 -11.16 5.85
N ASN A 322 19.13 -11.67 6.66
CA ASN A 322 20.33 -10.93 7.08
C ASN A 322 20.01 -9.53 7.63
N GLY A 323 18.91 -9.41 8.38
CA GLY A 323 18.43 -8.14 8.94
C GLY A 323 17.76 -7.17 7.95
N VAL A 324 17.67 -7.52 6.67
CA VAL A 324 17.03 -6.71 5.62
C VAL A 324 15.66 -7.28 5.27
N TRP A 325 14.65 -6.41 5.26
CA TRP A 325 13.30 -6.77 4.82
C TRP A 325 13.22 -6.81 3.29
N GLN A 326 12.56 -7.84 2.79
CA GLN A 326 12.26 -8.04 1.38
C GLN A 326 10.97 -8.86 1.22
N GLY A 327 10.50 -9.13 0.01
CA GLY A 327 9.29 -9.91 -0.18
C GLY A 327 8.66 -9.76 -1.55
N ALA A 328 7.37 -10.06 -1.65
CA ALA A 328 6.67 -10.12 -2.91
C ALA A 328 5.27 -9.51 -2.90
N CYS A 329 4.84 -9.00 -4.05
CA CYS A 329 3.46 -8.57 -4.31
C CYS A 329 2.73 -9.52 -5.26
N TYR A 330 1.41 -9.57 -5.11
CA TYR A 330 0.50 -10.44 -5.84
C TYR A 330 -0.77 -9.69 -6.25
N PRO A 331 -1.27 -9.90 -7.48
CA PRO A 331 -2.63 -9.50 -7.84
C PRO A 331 -3.68 -10.09 -6.90
N PHE A 332 -4.83 -9.42 -6.77
CA PHE A 332 -5.92 -9.92 -5.92
C PHE A 332 -7.33 -9.61 -6.43
N ARG A 333 -7.69 -8.33 -6.62
CA ARG A 333 -9.04 -7.98 -7.07
C ARG A 333 -9.08 -6.76 -7.99
N GLU A 334 -9.72 -6.90 -9.15
CA GLU A 334 -10.07 -5.83 -10.07
C GLU A 334 -11.53 -5.39 -9.98
N GLY A 335 -11.87 -4.31 -10.68
CA GLY A 335 -13.28 -3.94 -10.91
C GLY A 335 -13.93 -3.20 -9.74
N LEU A 336 -13.14 -2.53 -8.90
CA LEU A 336 -13.68 -1.59 -7.92
C LEU A 336 -14.13 -0.31 -8.65
N SER A 337 -15.15 0.34 -8.11
CA SER A 337 -15.88 1.39 -8.82
C SER A 337 -15.23 2.78 -8.75
N THR A 338 -14.22 2.98 -7.91
CA THR A 338 -13.57 4.29 -7.67
C THR A 338 -12.10 4.12 -7.31
N GLY A 339 -11.37 5.21 -7.10
CA GLY A 339 -9.98 5.17 -6.67
C GLY A 339 -9.91 4.84 -5.20
N ILE A 340 -9.11 3.84 -4.84
CA ILE A 340 -9.02 3.39 -3.45
C ILE A 340 -8.10 4.34 -2.69
N LEU A 341 -8.50 4.75 -1.51
CA LEU A 341 -7.68 5.52 -0.57
C LEU A 341 -7.38 4.71 0.69
N ASN A 342 -8.31 3.85 1.12
CA ASN A 342 -8.14 3.03 2.30
C ASN A 342 -8.86 1.68 2.18
N VAL A 343 -8.39 0.70 2.97
CA VAL A 343 -8.96 -0.64 3.10
C VAL A 343 -8.91 -1.07 4.56
N GLN A 344 -9.92 -1.81 5.03
CA GLN A 344 -10.00 -2.25 6.42
C GLN A 344 -10.89 -3.49 6.54
N PHE A 345 -10.50 -4.45 7.39
CA PHE A 345 -11.35 -5.59 7.71
C PHE A 345 -12.51 -5.19 8.63
N THR A 346 -13.71 -5.64 8.30
CA THR A 346 -14.92 -5.51 9.11
C THR A 346 -14.94 -6.54 10.24
N PRO A 347 -15.83 -6.43 11.25
CA PRO A 347 -15.96 -7.41 12.34
C PRO A 347 -16.11 -8.87 11.87
N LYS A 348 -16.84 -9.09 10.77
CA LYS A 348 -17.02 -10.44 10.19
C LYS A 348 -15.89 -10.86 9.25
N GLY A 349 -14.79 -10.11 9.17
CA GLY A 349 -13.61 -10.45 8.38
C GLY A 349 -13.80 -10.25 6.87
N ARG A 350 -14.64 -9.31 6.46
CA ARG A 350 -14.80 -8.91 5.06
C ARG A 350 -13.95 -7.66 4.81
N LEU A 351 -13.36 -7.50 3.62
CA LEU A 351 -12.44 -6.39 3.35
C LEU A 351 -13.20 -5.19 2.78
N LEU A 352 -13.43 -4.16 3.60
CA LEU A 352 -14.01 -2.88 3.19
C LEU A 352 -12.94 -2.05 2.44
N ALA A 353 -13.36 -1.37 1.38
CA ALA A 353 -12.57 -0.46 0.58
C ALA A 353 -13.37 0.82 0.31
N GLY A 354 -12.66 1.94 0.25
CA GLY A 354 -13.28 3.21 -0.08
C GLY A 354 -12.28 4.24 -0.58
N GLY A 355 -12.81 5.29 -1.19
CA GLY A 355 -12.01 6.41 -1.68
C GLY A 355 -12.80 7.30 -2.64
N THR A 356 -12.11 7.83 -3.65
CA THR A 356 -12.64 8.86 -4.56
C THR A 356 -11.96 8.80 -5.93
N ASN A 357 -12.54 9.47 -6.92
CA ASN A 357 -11.87 9.76 -8.19
C ASN A 357 -11.35 11.22 -8.29
N ARG A 358 -11.43 12.00 -7.20
CA ARG A 358 -11.01 13.41 -7.18
C ARG A 358 -9.50 13.59 -7.03
N GLY A 359 -8.87 14.19 -8.04
CA GLY A 359 -7.52 14.79 -7.94
C GLY A 359 -6.43 14.11 -8.77
N TRP A 360 -6.65 12.89 -9.26
CA TRP A 360 -5.74 12.16 -10.15
C TRP A 360 -6.56 11.23 -11.07
N PRO A 361 -6.05 10.81 -12.25
CA PRO A 361 -6.73 9.82 -13.07
C PRO A 361 -7.06 8.54 -12.32
N VAL A 362 -8.28 8.04 -12.55
CA VAL A 362 -8.83 6.84 -11.92
C VAL A 362 -9.61 6.03 -12.95
N ARG A 363 -9.45 4.71 -12.92
CA ARG A 363 -10.14 3.74 -13.77
C ARG A 363 -11.61 3.59 -13.40
N GLY A 364 -11.91 3.50 -12.11
CA GLY A 364 -13.27 3.50 -11.57
C GLY A 364 -13.96 4.86 -11.73
N ILE A 365 -15.12 4.86 -12.37
CA ILE A 365 -15.82 6.11 -12.78
C ILE A 365 -16.68 6.74 -11.68
N LYS A 366 -16.95 6.05 -10.57
CA LYS A 366 -17.77 6.64 -9.49
C LYS A 366 -16.97 7.73 -8.77
N PRO A 367 -17.60 8.87 -8.43
CA PRO A 367 -16.91 9.97 -7.74
C PRO A 367 -16.33 9.58 -6.39
N PHE A 368 -17.03 8.68 -5.71
CA PHE A 368 -16.64 8.01 -4.48
C PHE A 368 -17.50 6.75 -4.34
N ALA A 369 -17.04 5.79 -3.56
CA ALA A 369 -17.75 4.56 -3.29
C ALA A 369 -17.26 3.94 -1.99
N LEU A 370 -18.16 3.19 -1.34
CA LEU A 370 -17.81 2.17 -0.36
C LEU A 370 -18.17 0.81 -0.97
N GLU A 371 -17.19 -0.07 -1.00
CA GLU A 371 -17.35 -1.42 -1.53
C GLU A 371 -16.62 -2.39 -0.62
N ARG A 372 -17.15 -3.59 -0.50
CA ARG A 372 -16.55 -4.62 0.36
C ARG A 372 -16.35 -5.89 -0.42
N LEU A 373 -15.24 -6.55 -0.16
CA LEU A 373 -14.95 -7.87 -0.70
C LEU A 373 -15.46 -8.94 0.27
N ASP A 374 -16.30 -9.82 -0.26
CA ASP A 374 -16.87 -10.95 0.46
C ASP A 374 -16.24 -12.23 -0.09
N TRP A 375 -15.42 -12.89 0.73
CA TRP A 375 -14.97 -14.25 0.43
C TRP A 375 -16.17 -15.19 0.36
N THR A 376 -16.28 -15.98 -0.70
CA THR A 376 -17.43 -16.87 -0.93
C THR A 376 -17.32 -18.19 -0.16
N GLY A 377 -16.21 -18.42 0.54
CA GLY A 377 -15.86 -19.70 1.14
C GLY A 377 -15.20 -20.67 0.16
N LYS A 378 -15.17 -20.35 -1.14
CA LYS A 378 -14.44 -21.14 -2.14
C LYS A 378 -12.95 -20.83 -2.07
N LEU A 379 -12.12 -21.87 -2.03
CA LEU A 379 -10.66 -21.73 -2.06
C LEU A 379 -10.20 -21.53 -3.53
N PRO A 380 -9.58 -20.40 -3.91
CA PRO A 380 -8.96 -20.24 -5.22
C PRO A 380 -7.64 -21.02 -5.31
N PHE A 381 -7.22 -21.41 -6.51
CA PHE A 381 -5.85 -21.87 -6.76
C PHE A 381 -4.95 -20.65 -7.03
N GLU A 382 -4.04 -20.35 -6.12
CA GLU A 382 -3.29 -19.09 -6.06
C GLU A 382 -1.85 -19.31 -5.61
N ILE A 383 -0.99 -18.35 -5.96
CA ILE A 383 0.31 -18.18 -5.30
C ILE A 383 0.03 -17.58 -3.92
N LYS A 384 0.30 -18.38 -2.88
CA LYS A 384 0.11 -17.99 -1.48
C LYS A 384 1.24 -17.12 -1.00
N ARG A 385 2.49 -17.53 -1.17
CA ARG A 385 3.70 -16.82 -0.72
C ARG A 385 4.92 -17.30 -1.49
N ILE A 386 5.93 -16.45 -1.65
CA ILE A 386 7.23 -16.78 -2.24
C ILE A 386 8.29 -16.44 -1.21
N HIS A 387 9.18 -17.39 -0.97
CA HIS A 387 10.35 -17.23 -0.12
C HIS A 387 11.63 -17.35 -0.94
N ILE A 388 12.60 -16.47 -0.68
CA ILE A 388 13.96 -16.67 -1.17
C ILE A 388 14.57 -17.90 -0.51
N ALA A 389 15.50 -18.51 -1.22
CA ALA A 389 16.37 -19.51 -0.68
C ALA A 389 17.77 -19.42 -1.31
N PRO A 390 18.76 -20.17 -0.81
CA PRO A 390 20.16 -19.93 -1.17
C PRO A 390 20.49 -20.07 -2.66
N ASP A 391 19.69 -20.82 -3.42
CA ASP A 391 19.90 -21.14 -4.84
C ASP A 391 18.64 -20.90 -5.70
N GLY A 392 17.60 -20.27 -5.18
CA GLY A 392 16.34 -20.08 -5.89
C GLY A 392 15.21 -19.69 -4.97
N PHE A 393 14.02 -20.25 -5.18
CA PHE A 393 12.81 -19.83 -4.46
C PHE A 393 11.97 -21.02 -4.02
N LYS A 394 11.30 -20.87 -2.87
CA LYS A 394 10.20 -21.74 -2.45
C LYS A 394 8.89 -21.00 -2.68
N ILE A 395 8.03 -21.56 -3.54
CA ILE A 395 6.71 -21.02 -3.87
C ILE A 395 5.66 -21.85 -3.15
N LEU A 396 4.79 -21.21 -2.39
CA LEU A 396 3.69 -21.83 -1.66
C LEU A 396 2.38 -21.57 -2.41
N PHE A 397 1.52 -22.57 -2.46
CA PHE A 397 0.23 -22.51 -3.15
C PHE A 397 -0.94 -22.68 -2.17
N THR A 398 -2.11 -22.19 -2.55
CA THR A 398 -3.35 -22.37 -1.77
C THR A 398 -4.01 -23.72 -2.02
N LYS A 399 -3.71 -24.38 -3.15
CA LYS A 399 -4.17 -25.74 -3.47
C LYS A 399 -3.01 -26.63 -3.90
N PRO A 400 -3.12 -27.96 -3.75
CA PRO A 400 -2.15 -28.90 -4.28
C PRO A 400 -2.00 -28.77 -5.79
N VAL A 401 -0.79 -28.48 -6.25
CA VAL A 401 -0.40 -28.50 -7.66
C VAL A 401 -0.37 -29.94 -8.17
N ASP A 402 -0.73 -30.13 -9.43
CA ASP A 402 -0.56 -31.37 -10.16
C ASP A 402 0.94 -31.72 -10.30
N ALA A 403 1.29 -32.99 -10.11
CA ALA A 403 2.68 -33.44 -10.11
C ALA A 403 3.36 -33.29 -11.47
N LYS A 404 2.62 -33.41 -12.58
CA LYS A 404 3.19 -33.27 -13.92
C LYS A 404 3.61 -31.83 -14.18
N THR A 405 2.70 -30.88 -13.99
CA THR A 405 3.00 -29.45 -14.21
C THR A 405 3.93 -28.88 -13.14
N GLY A 406 3.81 -29.31 -11.87
CA GLY A 406 4.61 -28.81 -10.76
C GLY A 406 6.08 -29.30 -10.73
N ASN A 407 6.42 -30.36 -11.46
CA ASN A 407 7.81 -30.80 -11.62
C ASN A 407 8.39 -30.44 -13.00
N ASP A 408 7.60 -29.84 -13.89
CA ASP A 408 8.09 -29.38 -15.20
C ASP A 408 8.75 -28.00 -15.07
N LEU A 409 10.03 -27.91 -15.45
CA LEU A 409 10.79 -26.66 -15.45
C LEU A 409 10.12 -25.57 -16.29
N LYS A 410 9.46 -25.97 -17.39
CA LYS A 410 8.79 -25.03 -18.32
C LYS A 410 7.57 -24.35 -17.70
N SER A 411 7.05 -24.90 -16.60
CA SER A 411 5.94 -24.28 -15.86
C SER A 411 6.35 -23.06 -15.05
N TYR A 412 7.65 -22.84 -14.86
CA TYR A 412 8.21 -21.76 -14.08
C TYR A 412 8.97 -20.82 -14.99
N LYS A 413 8.31 -19.76 -15.49
CA LYS A 413 8.99 -18.70 -16.22
C LYS A 413 9.41 -17.61 -15.23
N VAL A 414 10.69 -17.27 -15.26
CA VAL A 414 11.27 -16.26 -14.38
C VAL A 414 12.06 -15.27 -15.22
N THR A 415 11.69 -13.99 -15.11
CA THR A 415 12.47 -12.86 -15.61
C THR A 415 12.82 -11.95 -14.45
N THR A 416 13.83 -11.11 -14.63
CA THR A 416 14.18 -10.11 -13.62
C THR A 416 14.38 -8.75 -14.26
N PHE A 417 14.26 -7.72 -13.45
CA PHE A 417 14.59 -6.34 -13.80
C PHE A 417 14.97 -5.58 -12.53
N THR A 418 15.51 -4.37 -12.68
CA THR A 418 15.67 -3.43 -11.58
C THR A 418 15.28 -2.03 -12.05
N HIS A 419 15.47 -1.02 -11.20
CA HIS A 419 15.23 0.38 -11.54
C HIS A 419 16.46 1.23 -11.22
N ASN A 420 16.61 2.32 -11.97
CA ASN A 420 17.53 3.37 -11.58
C ASN A 420 17.11 3.96 -10.22
N TYR A 421 18.06 4.30 -9.36
CA TYR A 421 17.83 5.15 -8.21
C TYR A 421 18.29 6.56 -8.58
N HIS A 422 17.33 7.47 -8.84
CA HIS A 422 17.62 8.76 -9.44
C HIS A 422 16.59 9.83 -9.12
N ARG A 423 16.95 11.10 -9.34
CA ARG A 423 16.09 12.27 -9.07
C ARG A 423 14.91 12.48 -10.02
N GLY A 424 14.86 11.74 -11.14
CA GLY A 424 13.81 11.89 -12.15
C GLY A 424 12.48 11.29 -11.68
N TYR A 425 11.36 11.76 -12.23
CA TYR A 425 10.05 11.25 -11.87
C TYR A 425 9.82 9.85 -12.45
N GLY A 426 9.67 8.84 -11.58
CA GLY A 426 9.50 7.46 -12.04
C GLY A 426 10.73 6.97 -12.80
N GLY A 427 10.68 5.77 -13.36
CA GLY A 427 11.74 5.29 -14.24
C GLY A 427 11.37 3.96 -14.90
N PRO A 428 11.96 3.64 -16.05
CA PRO A 428 11.73 2.36 -16.70
C PRO A 428 12.33 1.22 -15.88
N GLU A 429 11.79 0.02 -16.11
CA GLU A 429 12.47 -1.23 -15.76
C GLU A 429 13.75 -1.36 -16.61
N VAL A 430 14.87 -1.69 -16.00
CA VAL A 430 16.20 -1.79 -16.63
C VAL A 430 16.95 -3.05 -16.20
N ASP A 431 18.06 -3.33 -16.87
CA ASP A 431 18.98 -4.46 -16.62
C ASP A 431 18.29 -5.83 -16.65
N GLN A 432 17.32 -6.03 -17.55
CA GLN A 432 16.53 -7.25 -17.61
C GLN A 432 17.40 -8.51 -17.79
N THR A 433 17.05 -9.57 -17.08
CA THR A 433 17.67 -10.90 -17.27
C THR A 433 16.62 -12.02 -17.24
N THR A 434 16.98 -13.19 -17.75
CA THR A 434 16.12 -14.38 -17.77
C THR A 434 16.88 -15.56 -17.18
N PRO A 435 16.92 -15.70 -15.84
CA PRO A 435 17.59 -16.82 -15.20
C PRO A 435 16.91 -18.13 -15.61
N THR A 436 17.71 -19.16 -15.88
CA THR A 436 17.18 -20.47 -16.26
C THR A 436 16.76 -21.25 -15.01
N VAL A 437 15.55 -21.82 -15.03
CA VAL A 437 15.12 -22.77 -13.99
C VAL A 437 15.83 -24.10 -14.22
N GLN A 438 16.76 -24.45 -13.33
CA GLN A 438 17.59 -25.65 -13.43
C GLN A 438 16.92 -26.87 -12.78
N ARG A 439 16.11 -26.63 -11.75
CA ARG A 439 15.36 -27.67 -11.02
C ARG A 439 14.03 -27.10 -10.58
N ALA A 440 12.99 -27.93 -10.64
CA ALA A 440 11.70 -27.71 -10.00
C ALA A 440 11.33 -28.98 -9.26
N GLN A 441 11.06 -28.86 -7.96
CA GLN A 441 10.68 -29.99 -7.12
C GLN A 441 9.42 -29.64 -6.36
N LEU A 442 8.33 -30.31 -6.73
CA LEU A 442 7.07 -30.20 -6.01
C LEU A 442 7.16 -31.02 -4.71
N ALA A 443 6.67 -30.45 -3.62
CA ALA A 443 6.49 -31.16 -2.35
C ALA A 443 5.44 -32.27 -2.50
N ALA A 444 5.53 -33.30 -1.67
CA ALA A 444 4.62 -34.46 -1.74
C ALA A 444 3.14 -34.09 -1.57
N ASP A 445 2.84 -33.08 -0.75
CA ASP A 445 1.49 -32.54 -0.56
C ASP A 445 1.00 -31.68 -1.73
N GLY A 446 1.88 -31.30 -2.65
CA GLY A 446 1.61 -30.38 -3.75
C GLY A 446 1.46 -28.92 -3.35
N LEU A 447 1.63 -28.56 -2.07
CA LEU A 447 1.36 -27.21 -1.57
C LEU A 447 2.57 -26.26 -1.64
N SER A 448 3.73 -26.79 -2.03
CA SER A 448 4.88 -25.95 -2.34
C SER A 448 5.76 -26.56 -3.42
N ALA A 449 6.45 -25.69 -4.17
CA ALA A 449 7.50 -26.07 -5.11
C ALA A 449 8.79 -25.34 -4.76
N ARG A 450 9.92 -26.06 -4.77
CA ARG A 450 11.26 -25.47 -4.72
C ARG A 450 11.81 -25.41 -6.14
N ILE A 451 12.15 -24.22 -6.58
CA ILE A 451 12.89 -24.01 -7.83
C ILE A 451 14.33 -23.58 -7.53
N THR A 452 15.27 -24.08 -8.32
CA THR A 452 16.67 -23.63 -8.35
C THR A 452 16.89 -22.85 -9.64
N LEU A 453 17.51 -21.68 -9.53
CA LEU A 453 17.81 -20.81 -10.67
C LEU A 453 19.31 -20.85 -10.99
N SER A 454 19.66 -20.63 -12.26
CA SER A 454 21.06 -20.53 -12.69
C SER A 454 21.84 -19.42 -11.99
N GLU A 455 21.15 -18.35 -11.59
CA GLU A 455 21.75 -17.22 -10.89
C GLU A 455 20.71 -16.50 -10.01
N LEU A 456 21.21 -15.86 -8.95
CA LEU A 456 20.47 -14.93 -8.11
C LEU A 456 21.16 -13.57 -8.14
N LYS A 457 20.41 -12.50 -8.40
CA LYS A 457 20.92 -11.13 -8.58
C LYS A 457 20.29 -10.21 -7.55
N ARG A 458 21.09 -9.76 -6.59
CA ARG A 458 20.67 -8.80 -5.57
C ARG A 458 20.29 -7.45 -6.21
N GLY A 459 19.29 -6.80 -5.64
CA GLY A 459 18.72 -5.53 -6.13
C GLY A 459 17.73 -5.69 -7.29
N HIS A 460 17.41 -6.91 -7.71
CA HIS A 460 16.43 -7.17 -8.77
C HIS A 460 15.06 -7.53 -8.22
N VAL A 461 14.04 -7.24 -9.02
CA VAL A 461 12.69 -7.77 -8.90
C VAL A 461 12.60 -8.98 -9.82
N TYR A 462 12.19 -10.11 -9.26
CA TYR A 462 11.91 -11.37 -9.94
C TYR A 462 10.44 -11.42 -10.30
N GLU A 463 10.15 -11.41 -11.59
CA GLU A 463 8.83 -11.67 -12.12
C GLU A 463 8.65 -13.17 -12.33
N PHE A 464 7.56 -13.71 -11.78
CA PHE A 464 7.12 -15.07 -12.02
C PHE A 464 5.92 -15.05 -12.98
N ASP A 465 5.95 -15.90 -13.98
CA ASP A 465 4.79 -16.28 -14.79
C ASP A 465 4.60 -17.80 -14.72
N LEU A 466 3.56 -18.20 -14.00
CA LEU A 466 3.27 -19.60 -13.68
C LEU A 466 2.04 -20.15 -14.42
N GLU A 467 1.72 -19.58 -15.59
CA GLU A 467 0.54 -19.93 -16.41
C GLU A 467 0.28 -21.42 -16.58
N SER A 468 1.34 -22.21 -16.78
CA SER A 468 1.24 -23.63 -17.11
C SER A 468 0.93 -24.51 -15.90
N LEU A 469 1.03 -24.00 -14.67
CA LEU A 469 0.68 -24.77 -13.48
C LEU A 469 -0.81 -25.10 -13.45
N ARG A 470 -1.12 -26.31 -12.99
CA ARG A 470 -2.47 -26.79 -12.76
C ARG A 470 -2.60 -27.31 -11.33
N ASP A 471 -3.78 -27.16 -10.72
CA ASP A 471 -4.09 -27.92 -9.52
C ASP A 471 -4.43 -29.39 -9.87
N ARG A 472 -4.58 -30.25 -8.86
CA ARG A 472 -4.95 -31.67 -9.05
C ARG A 472 -6.30 -31.89 -9.73
N SER A 473 -7.14 -30.86 -9.85
CA SER A 473 -8.42 -30.87 -10.54
C SER A 473 -8.34 -30.21 -11.93
N ALA A 474 -7.13 -30.04 -12.46
CA ALA A 474 -6.83 -29.36 -13.73
C ALA A 474 -7.25 -27.87 -13.77
N GLY A 475 -7.49 -27.24 -12.62
CA GLY A 475 -7.76 -25.82 -12.50
C GLY A 475 -6.51 -24.97 -12.76
N THR A 476 -6.69 -23.79 -13.35
CA THR A 476 -5.62 -22.82 -13.59
C THR A 476 -5.44 -21.87 -12.40
N LEU A 477 -4.23 -21.34 -12.23
CA LEU A 477 -4.00 -20.25 -11.26
C LEU A 477 -4.97 -19.10 -11.54
N LEU A 478 -5.60 -18.59 -10.47
CA LEU A 478 -6.45 -17.41 -10.59
C LEU A 478 -5.59 -16.22 -11.03
N HIS A 479 -4.51 -15.94 -10.30
CA HIS A 479 -3.47 -15.01 -10.71
C HIS A 479 -2.15 -15.76 -10.95
N ARG A 480 -1.65 -15.67 -12.19
CA ARG A 480 -0.44 -16.39 -12.63
C ARG A 480 0.87 -15.64 -12.35
N HIS A 481 0.77 -14.35 -12.02
CA HIS A 481 1.91 -13.46 -11.84
C HIS A 481 2.19 -13.15 -10.38
N ALA A 482 3.47 -13.02 -10.04
CA ALA A 482 3.96 -12.50 -8.77
C ALA A 482 5.29 -11.80 -8.98
N TYR A 483 5.64 -10.87 -8.09
CA TYR A 483 6.87 -10.10 -8.20
C TYR A 483 7.60 -10.09 -6.86
N TYR A 484 8.81 -10.63 -6.82
CA TYR A 484 9.63 -10.73 -5.61
C TYR A 484 10.82 -9.78 -5.68
N THR A 485 10.97 -8.89 -4.71
CA THR A 485 12.14 -8.00 -4.59
C THR A 485 13.24 -8.70 -3.81
N LEU A 486 14.42 -8.91 -4.42
CA LEU A 486 15.55 -9.60 -3.81
C LEU A 486 16.62 -8.61 -3.36
N ASN A 487 16.79 -8.41 -2.05
CA ASN A 487 17.86 -7.58 -1.49
C ASN A 487 19.03 -8.41 -0.95
N GLU A 488 18.73 -9.50 -0.25
CA GLU A 488 19.67 -10.40 0.42
C GLU A 488 19.33 -11.86 0.11
N ILE A 489 20.36 -12.70 0.10
CA ILE A 489 20.26 -14.14 -0.12
C ILE A 489 20.66 -14.83 1.20
N PRO A 490 19.86 -15.79 1.70
CA PRO A 490 20.21 -16.51 2.92
C PRO A 490 21.44 -17.40 2.73
N GLU A 491 22.16 -17.67 3.81
CA GLU A 491 23.28 -18.62 3.83
C GLU A 491 22.81 -20.05 3.50
N LYS A 492 23.72 -20.87 2.98
CA LYS A 492 23.43 -22.24 2.51
C LYS A 492 23.15 -23.23 3.64
#